data_AF-A0A1X7VT51-F1
#
_entry.id   AF-A0A1X7VT51-F1
#
_cell.length_a   1.000
_cell.length_b   1.000
_cell.length_c   1.000
_cell.angle_alpha   90.00
_cell.angle_beta   90.00
_cell.angle_gamma   90.00
#
_symmetry.space_group_name_H-M   'P 1'
#
loop_
_entity.id
_entity.type
_entity.pdbx_description
1 polymer ?
#
loop_
_entity_poly.entity_id
_entity_poly.type
_entity_poly.pdbx_seq_one_letter_code
_entity_poly.pdbx_strand_id
1 'polypeptide(L)'
;MNDLISSLRYFLYGVAVVLPVAVTVSDNVGFVTTITGRSMRPTLNPERSVTDDRVWLSRWRISNYNPAPGDVIAIRSPLDSGTKMVKRVIGTENETLKTRNYKTRYVTVPKGHIWVEGDNERASQDSNFYGPVSKGLVCGKVMFVVWPPHRWGRVPQDTLRYQQERRLKSSKKFFYE
;
A
#
# COMPACT_ATOMS: atom_id res chain seq x y z
N MET A 1 -40.40 33.18 8.95
CA MET A 1 -40.52 31.74 9.26
C MET A 1 -40.38 30.86 8.01
N ASN A 2 -41.04 31.21 6.90
CA ASN A 2 -40.99 30.45 5.64
C ASN A 2 -39.61 30.44 4.96
N ASP A 3 -38.85 31.54 5.03
CA ASP A 3 -37.50 31.62 4.42
C ASP A 3 -36.47 30.75 5.16
N LEU A 4 -36.59 30.67 6.49
CA LEU A 4 -35.76 29.82 7.33
C LEU A 4 -36.03 28.33 7.05
N ILE A 5 -37.31 27.95 6.95
CA ILE A 5 -37.72 26.57 6.64
C ILE A 5 -37.26 26.17 5.23
N SER A 6 -37.34 27.08 4.26
CA SER A 6 -36.89 26.84 2.89
C SER A 6 -35.38 26.67 2.82
N SER A 7 -34.62 27.55 3.48
CA SER A 7 -33.16 27.46 3.58
C SER A 7 -32.70 26.16 4.23
N LEU A 8 -33.36 25.75 5.31
CA LEU A 8 -33.09 24.48 5.99
C LEU A 8 -33.39 23.27 5.08
N ARG A 9 -34.48 23.30 4.31
CA ARG A 9 -34.81 22.23 3.36
C ARG A 9 -33.77 22.09 2.25
N TYR A 10 -33.30 23.18 1.66
CA TYR A 10 -32.24 23.12 0.63
C TYR A 10 -30.91 22.61 1.21
N PHE A 11 -30.57 23.03 2.43
CA PHE A 11 -29.40 22.52 3.13
C PHE A 11 -29.50 21.00 3.38
N LEU A 12 -30.62 20.53 3.93
CA LEU A 12 -30.85 19.11 4.19
C LEU A 12 -30.86 18.28 2.89
N TYR A 13 -31.45 18.80 1.81
CA TYR A 13 -31.39 18.15 0.50
C TYR A 13 -29.95 18.07 -0.03
N GLY A 14 -29.18 19.14 0.12
CA GLY A 14 -27.75 19.16 -0.21
C GLY A 14 -26.97 18.08 0.54
N VAL A 15 -27.16 17.97 1.86
CA VAL A 15 -26.51 16.94 2.69
C VAL A 15 -26.94 15.54 2.24
N ALA A 16 -28.23 15.31 2.00
CA ALA A 16 -28.78 14.02 1.58
C ALA A 16 -28.23 13.54 0.23
N VAL A 17 -27.83 14.45 -0.66
CA VAL A 17 -27.22 14.10 -1.95
C VAL A 17 -25.69 14.00 -1.83
N VAL A 18 -25.04 14.99 -1.22
CA VAL A 18 -23.56 15.08 -1.20
C VAL A 18 -22.95 13.98 -0.33
N LEU A 19 -23.55 13.67 0.81
CA LEU A 19 -22.95 12.72 1.76
C LEU A 19 -22.88 11.28 1.19
N PRO A 20 -23.97 10.68 0.65
CA PRO A 20 -23.89 9.37 0.01
C PRO A 20 -22.92 9.34 -1.17
N VAL A 21 -22.87 10.42 -1.97
CA VAL A 21 -21.92 10.52 -3.08
C VAL A 21 -20.48 10.52 -2.57
N ALA A 22 -20.16 11.32 -1.55
CA ALA A 22 -18.82 11.39 -0.97
C ALA A 22 -18.39 10.05 -0.35
N VAL A 23 -19.30 9.35 0.35
CA VAL A 23 -19.07 8.00 0.87
C VAL A 23 -18.81 7.02 -0.27
N THR A 24 -19.67 7.02 -1.29
CA THR A 24 -19.53 6.13 -2.46
C THR A 24 -18.20 6.34 -3.17
N VAL A 25 -17.79 7.58 -3.37
CA VAL A 25 -16.49 7.93 -3.98
C VAL A 25 -15.34 7.42 -3.11
N SER A 26 -15.41 7.65 -1.80
CA SER A 26 -14.36 7.23 -0.87
C SER A 26 -14.21 5.70 -0.83
N ASP A 27 -15.33 4.97 -0.86
CA ASP A 27 -15.33 3.51 -0.78
C ASP A 27 -14.90 2.82 -2.09
N ASN A 28 -15.29 3.38 -3.24
CA ASN A 28 -15.08 2.76 -4.56
C ASN A 28 -13.89 3.33 -5.34
N VAL A 29 -13.53 4.59 -5.14
CA VAL A 29 -12.46 5.26 -5.92
C VAL A 29 -11.18 5.30 -5.11
N GLY A 30 -11.23 5.85 -3.90
CA GLY A 30 -10.07 6.01 -3.05
C GLY A 30 -10.16 7.22 -2.16
N PHE A 31 -9.13 7.40 -1.33
CA PHE A 31 -9.04 8.51 -0.39
C PHE A 31 -7.58 8.86 -0.10
N VAL A 32 -7.35 10.04 0.47
CA VAL A 32 -6.03 10.47 0.92
C VAL A 32 -5.78 9.94 2.34
N THR A 33 -4.64 9.31 2.56
CA THR A 33 -4.25 8.77 3.87
C THR A 33 -2.83 9.17 4.23
N THR A 34 -2.55 9.34 5.52
CA THR A 34 -1.21 9.65 6.01
C THR A 34 -0.46 8.34 6.27
N ILE A 35 0.75 8.26 5.73
CA ILE A 35 1.66 7.15 6.00
C ILE A 35 2.50 7.53 7.20
N THR A 36 2.39 6.75 8.27
CA THR A 36 3.22 6.91 9.46
C THR A 36 4.24 5.77 9.51
N GLY A 37 5.42 6.06 10.02
CA GLY A 37 6.47 5.06 10.24
C GLY A 37 7.52 4.96 9.14
N ARG A 38 8.45 4.01 9.33
CA ARG A 38 9.73 3.95 8.63
C ARG A 38 9.89 2.76 7.67
N SER A 39 8.92 1.84 7.65
CA SER A 39 9.06 0.56 6.95
C SER A 39 9.13 0.68 5.42
N MET A 40 8.63 1.78 4.86
CA MET A 40 8.63 2.06 3.43
C MET A 40 9.70 3.08 3.01
N ARG A 41 10.68 3.39 3.89
CA ARG A 41 11.83 4.23 3.52
C ARG A 41 12.73 3.48 2.51
N PRO A 42 13.29 4.16 1.49
CA PRO A 42 13.24 5.61 1.25
C PRO A 42 12.03 6.07 0.43
N THR A 43 11.22 5.17 -0.12
CA THR A 43 10.11 5.50 -1.04
C THR A 43 9.07 6.41 -0.40
N LEU A 44 8.67 6.09 0.82
CA LEU A 44 7.75 6.88 1.63
C LEU A 44 8.44 7.31 2.92
N ASN A 45 8.17 8.54 3.36
CA ASN A 45 8.75 9.16 4.55
C ASN A 45 10.28 9.06 4.66
N PRO A 46 11.08 9.49 3.66
CA PRO A 46 12.54 9.42 3.70
C PRO A 46 13.09 10.15 4.93
N GLU A 47 14.31 9.81 5.35
CA GLU A 47 14.89 10.26 6.62
C GLU A 47 14.97 11.79 6.77
N ARG A 48 15.10 12.50 5.65
CA ARG A 48 15.14 13.97 5.60
C ARG A 48 13.75 14.63 5.57
N SER A 49 12.67 13.85 5.52
CA SER A 49 11.31 14.39 5.49
C SER A 49 10.93 14.89 6.88
N VAL A 50 10.61 16.18 6.98
CA VAL A 50 10.14 16.82 8.22
C VAL A 50 8.69 16.42 8.52
N THR A 51 7.92 16.12 7.48
CA THR A 51 6.49 15.76 7.57
C THR A 51 6.23 14.37 7.01
N ASP A 52 5.20 13.71 7.54
CA ASP A 52 4.68 12.46 7.00
C ASP A 52 4.02 12.66 5.64
N ASP A 53 4.20 11.69 4.75
CA ASP A 53 3.58 11.64 3.44
C ASP A 53 2.09 11.41 3.56
N ARG A 54 1.33 12.22 2.82
CA ARG A 54 -0.05 11.89 2.50
C ARG A 54 -0.07 11.30 1.11
N VAL A 55 -0.67 10.15 0.99
CA VAL A 55 -0.74 9.40 -0.25
C VAL A 55 -2.17 9.20 -0.71
N TRP A 56 -2.35 9.15 -2.02
CA TRP A 56 -3.59 8.69 -2.61
C TRP A 56 -3.65 7.17 -2.58
N LEU A 57 -4.59 6.63 -1.80
CA LEU A 57 -4.90 5.22 -1.77
C LEU A 57 -6.06 4.94 -2.73
N SER A 58 -5.75 4.35 -3.88
CA SER A 58 -6.74 3.93 -4.86
C SER A 58 -7.42 2.64 -4.41
N ARG A 59 -8.76 2.67 -4.32
CA ARG A 59 -9.62 1.49 -4.11
C ARG A 59 -10.31 1.05 -5.39
N TRP A 60 -10.08 1.76 -6.49
CA TRP A 60 -10.69 1.50 -7.77
C TRP A 60 -10.44 0.05 -8.22
N ARG A 61 -11.52 -0.68 -8.46
CA ARG A 61 -11.51 -2.10 -8.86
C ARG A 61 -10.73 -3.03 -7.93
N ILE A 62 -10.65 -2.71 -6.64
CA ILE A 62 -9.91 -3.52 -5.66
C ILE A 62 -10.41 -4.97 -5.58
N SER A 63 -11.71 -5.20 -5.82
CA SER A 63 -12.32 -6.54 -5.87
C SER A 63 -11.74 -7.45 -6.96
N ASN A 64 -11.29 -6.87 -8.09
CA ASN A 64 -10.69 -7.58 -9.21
C ASN A 64 -9.20 -7.21 -9.39
N TYR A 65 -8.60 -6.59 -8.39
CA TYR A 65 -7.22 -6.16 -8.46
C TYR A 65 -6.30 -7.36 -8.35
N ASN A 66 -5.44 -7.53 -9.34
CA ASN A 66 -4.37 -8.51 -9.30
C ASN A 66 -3.05 -7.79 -8.96
N PRO A 67 -2.52 -7.95 -7.74
CA PRO A 67 -1.29 -7.28 -7.35
C PRO A 67 -0.12 -7.75 -8.23
N ALA A 68 0.69 -6.82 -8.71
CA ALA A 68 1.90 -7.14 -9.47
C ALA A 68 3.15 -6.87 -8.62
N PRO A 69 4.26 -7.61 -8.83
CA PRO A 69 5.51 -7.29 -8.15
C PRO A 69 5.94 -5.84 -8.41
N GLY A 70 6.42 -5.15 -7.39
CA GLY A 70 6.73 -3.71 -7.43
C GLY A 70 5.58 -2.82 -6.95
N ASP A 71 4.34 -3.29 -6.93
CA ASP A 71 3.20 -2.51 -6.45
C ASP A 71 3.34 -2.15 -4.97
N VAL A 72 2.99 -0.91 -4.61
CA VAL A 72 2.87 -0.48 -3.21
C VAL A 72 1.40 -0.52 -2.82
N ILE A 73 1.07 -1.30 -1.81
CA ILE A 73 -0.31 -1.59 -1.41
C ILE A 73 -0.50 -1.35 0.08
N ALA A 74 -1.72 -0.94 0.45
CA ALA A 74 -2.16 -0.98 1.84
C ALA A 74 -2.85 -2.32 2.08
N ILE A 75 -2.46 -3.02 3.15
CA ILE A 75 -3.07 -4.28 3.59
C ILE A 75 -3.56 -4.13 5.03
N ARG A 76 -4.61 -4.87 5.40
CA ARG A 76 -4.90 -5.12 6.81
C ARG A 76 -3.79 -6.01 7.37
N SER A 77 -3.30 -5.68 8.55
CA SER A 77 -2.25 -6.46 9.21
C SER A 77 -2.77 -7.88 9.49
N PRO A 78 -2.03 -8.93 9.09
CA PRO A 78 -2.41 -10.30 9.41
C PRO A 78 -2.23 -10.64 10.90
N LEU A 79 -1.41 -9.86 11.62
CA LEU A 79 -1.16 -10.03 13.05
C LEU A 79 -2.20 -9.30 13.91
N ASP A 80 -2.77 -8.22 13.39
CA ASP A 80 -3.74 -7.38 14.09
C ASP A 80 -4.75 -6.79 13.10
N SER A 81 -5.95 -7.37 13.05
CA SER A 81 -6.98 -6.98 12.07
C SER A 81 -7.43 -5.52 12.15
N GLY A 82 -7.17 -4.83 13.27
CA GLY A 82 -7.50 -3.43 13.49
C GLY A 82 -6.56 -2.45 12.80
N THR A 83 -5.34 -2.87 12.46
CA THR A 83 -4.32 -2.00 11.88
C THR A 83 -4.11 -2.24 10.40
N LYS A 84 -3.80 -1.15 9.68
CA LYS A 84 -3.41 -1.19 8.26
C LYS A 84 -1.94 -0.87 8.14
N MET A 85 -1.27 -1.53 7.21
CA MET A 85 0.14 -1.27 6.90
C MET A 85 0.33 -1.14 5.40
N VAL A 86 1.31 -0.34 5.00
CA VAL A 86 1.73 -0.21 3.60
C VAL A 86 2.99 -1.02 3.38
N LYS A 87 2.97 -1.85 2.34
CA LYS A 87 4.07 -2.73 1.94
C LYS A 87 4.19 -2.76 0.42
N ARG A 88 5.35 -3.19 -0.06
CA ARG A 88 5.59 -3.48 -1.47
C ARG A 88 5.35 -4.96 -1.75
N VAL A 89 4.70 -5.26 -2.87
CA VAL A 89 4.57 -6.62 -3.40
C VAL A 89 5.89 -7.03 -4.01
N ILE A 90 6.43 -8.16 -3.58
CA ILE A 90 7.71 -8.70 -4.06
C ILE A 90 7.48 -9.87 -5.00
N GLY A 91 6.46 -10.68 -4.74
CA GLY A 91 6.06 -11.74 -5.65
C GLY A 91 4.62 -12.18 -5.41
N THR A 92 4.12 -12.90 -6.40
CA THR A 92 2.71 -13.27 -6.52
C THR A 92 2.53 -14.77 -6.49
N GLU A 93 1.28 -15.24 -6.54
CA GLU A 93 0.96 -16.66 -6.51
C GLU A 93 1.79 -17.52 -7.47
N ASN A 94 2.18 -18.70 -6.98
CA ASN A 94 3.01 -19.70 -7.65
C ASN A 94 4.45 -19.26 -7.98
N GLU A 95 4.89 -18.09 -7.50
CA GLU A 95 6.28 -17.66 -7.63
C GLU A 95 7.13 -18.18 -6.47
N THR A 96 8.34 -18.67 -6.75
CA THR A 96 9.31 -19.06 -5.72
C THR A 96 10.30 -17.93 -5.47
N LEU A 97 10.31 -17.43 -4.23
CA LEU A 97 11.13 -16.31 -3.80
C LEU A 97 12.18 -16.76 -2.80
N LYS A 98 13.36 -16.11 -2.86
CA LYS A 98 14.37 -16.22 -1.80
C LYS A 98 13.94 -15.33 -0.64
N THR A 99 13.79 -15.93 0.54
CA THR A 99 13.42 -15.21 1.75
C THR A 99 14.67 -14.63 2.41
N ARG A 100 14.50 -13.61 3.25
CA ARG A 100 15.59 -13.06 4.06
C ARG A 100 15.73 -13.79 5.38
N ASN A 101 14.62 -13.95 6.10
CA ASN A 101 14.61 -14.51 7.44
C ASN A 101 13.32 -15.30 7.75
N TYR A 102 12.69 -15.84 6.70
CA TYR A 102 11.54 -16.72 6.89
C TYR A 102 12.02 -18.16 7.08
N LYS A 103 11.18 -18.99 7.72
CA LYS A 103 11.38 -20.41 8.07
C LYS A 103 12.28 -21.20 7.11
N THR A 104 12.14 -20.99 5.81
CA THR A 104 12.93 -21.60 4.75
C THR A 104 13.59 -20.56 3.85
N ARG A 105 14.78 -20.88 3.31
CA ARG A 105 15.54 -20.00 2.38
C ARG A 105 14.76 -19.65 1.11
N TYR A 106 13.89 -20.55 0.67
CA TYR A 106 13.00 -20.36 -0.46
C TYR A 106 11.55 -20.64 -0.04
N VAL A 107 10.63 -19.85 -0.56
CA VAL A 107 9.20 -20.00 -0.33
C VAL A 107 8.47 -19.88 -1.66
N THR A 108 7.54 -20.80 -1.93
CA THR A 108 6.61 -20.67 -3.04
C THR A 108 5.35 -20.01 -2.53
N VAL A 109 4.96 -18.89 -3.14
CA VAL A 109 3.78 -18.14 -2.73
C VAL A 109 2.52 -18.95 -3.09
N PRO A 110 1.64 -19.27 -2.14
CA PRO A 110 0.42 -20.03 -2.44
C PRO A 110 -0.54 -19.28 -3.37
N LYS A 111 -1.43 -20.01 -4.03
CA LYS A 111 -2.55 -19.42 -4.78
C LYS A 111 -3.38 -18.50 -3.87
N GLY A 112 -3.84 -17.37 -4.41
CA GLY A 112 -4.60 -16.41 -3.62
C GLY A 112 -3.76 -15.55 -2.67
N HIS A 113 -2.44 -15.73 -2.62
CA HIS A 113 -1.53 -15.01 -1.72
C HIS A 113 -0.50 -14.17 -2.49
N ILE A 114 0.14 -13.28 -1.75
CA ILE A 114 1.24 -12.42 -2.18
C ILE A 114 2.34 -12.41 -1.12
N TRP A 115 3.57 -12.20 -1.56
CA TRP A 115 4.69 -11.91 -0.67
C TRP A 115 4.94 -10.41 -0.64
N VAL A 116 4.95 -9.81 0.55
CA VAL A 116 5.10 -8.36 0.70
C VAL A 116 6.27 -8.03 1.62
N GLU A 117 7.01 -6.97 1.29
CA GLU A 117 8.14 -6.49 2.08
C GLU A 117 8.08 -4.97 2.23
N GLY A 118 8.64 -4.46 3.33
CA GLY A 118 8.93 -3.03 3.43
C GLY A 118 10.22 -2.69 2.69
N ASP A 119 10.30 -1.48 2.14
CA ASP A 119 11.52 -0.98 1.50
C ASP A 119 12.68 -0.80 2.49
N ASN A 120 12.35 -0.59 3.78
CA ASN A 120 13.30 -0.52 4.88
C ASN A 120 13.29 -1.81 5.69
N GLU A 121 14.21 -2.72 5.36
CA GLU A 121 14.31 -4.05 5.96
C GLU A 121 14.47 -4.00 7.49
N ARG A 122 15.20 -3.00 8.01
CA ARG A 122 15.51 -2.87 9.45
C ARG A 122 14.31 -2.42 10.29
N ALA A 123 13.30 -1.83 9.66
CA ALA A 123 12.14 -1.25 10.34
C ALA A 123 10.81 -1.84 9.84
N SER A 124 10.86 -3.01 9.20
CA SER A 124 9.70 -3.64 8.58
C SER A 124 9.36 -4.96 9.25
N GLN A 125 8.17 -5.03 9.84
CA GLN A 125 7.46 -6.29 10.03
C GLN A 125 6.69 -6.59 8.74
N ASP A 126 7.11 -7.62 8.01
CA ASP A 126 6.58 -8.00 6.70
C ASP A 126 6.51 -9.52 6.50
N SER A 127 6.35 -10.01 5.27
CA SER A 127 6.21 -11.44 4.99
C SER A 127 7.39 -12.28 5.48
N ASN A 128 8.58 -11.69 5.69
CA ASN A 128 9.68 -12.44 6.32
C ASN A 128 9.38 -12.82 7.77
N PHE A 129 8.48 -12.10 8.45
CA PHE A 129 8.08 -12.35 9.83
C PHE A 129 6.82 -13.23 9.91
N TYR A 130 5.76 -12.90 9.16
CA TYR A 130 4.47 -13.59 9.25
C TYR A 130 4.15 -14.54 8.06
N GLY A 131 4.94 -14.52 6.99
CA GLY A 131 4.73 -15.34 5.78
C GLY A 131 3.89 -14.69 4.68
N PRO A 132 3.39 -15.49 3.72
CA PRO A 132 2.54 -15.00 2.63
C PRO A 132 1.23 -14.38 3.14
N VAL A 133 0.75 -13.33 2.47
CA VAL A 133 -0.47 -12.58 2.83
C VAL A 133 -1.56 -12.86 1.83
N SER A 134 -2.79 -13.10 2.30
CA SER A 134 -3.95 -13.26 1.42
C SER A 134 -4.23 -11.98 0.61
N LYS A 135 -4.51 -12.13 -0.69
CA LYS A 135 -4.96 -11.04 -1.57
C LYS A 135 -6.23 -10.36 -1.04
N GLY A 136 -7.06 -11.07 -0.27
CA GLY A 136 -8.27 -10.50 0.35
C GLY A 136 -8.01 -9.45 1.43
N LEU A 137 -6.78 -9.37 1.97
CA LEU A 137 -6.41 -8.35 2.96
C LEU A 137 -6.01 -7.01 2.31
N VAL A 138 -5.90 -6.96 0.98
CA VAL A 138 -5.53 -5.75 0.25
C VAL A 138 -6.66 -4.73 0.31
N CYS A 139 -6.34 -3.56 0.86
CA CYS A 139 -7.29 -2.45 1.02
C CYS A 139 -7.26 -1.46 -0.14
N GLY A 140 -6.16 -1.39 -0.89
CA GLY A 140 -5.97 -0.43 -1.97
C GLY A 140 -4.52 -0.32 -2.43
N LYS A 141 -4.32 0.31 -3.59
CA LYS A 141 -3.01 0.58 -4.17
C LYS A 141 -2.58 2.01 -3.88
N VAL A 142 -1.35 2.19 -3.40
CA VAL A 142 -0.74 3.50 -3.19
C VAL A 142 -0.13 3.96 -4.51
N MET A 143 -0.70 5.01 -5.11
CA MET A 143 -0.33 5.46 -6.45
C MET A 143 0.48 6.76 -6.46
N PHE A 144 0.15 7.70 -5.60
CA PHE A 144 0.75 9.04 -5.59
C PHE A 144 1.03 9.50 -4.16
N VAL A 145 2.15 10.19 -3.96
CA VAL A 145 2.31 11.11 -2.85
C VAL A 145 1.63 12.41 -3.26
N VAL A 146 0.69 12.91 -2.46
CA VAL A 146 -0.07 14.14 -2.73
C VAL A 146 0.34 15.29 -1.82
N TRP A 147 1.03 15.00 -0.71
CA TRP A 147 1.59 15.98 0.20
C TRP A 147 2.80 15.37 0.93
N PRO A 148 3.87 16.13 1.23
CA PRO A 148 4.05 17.58 0.99
C PRO A 148 4.29 17.94 -0.49
N PRO A 149 4.05 19.20 -0.92
CA PRO A 149 4.07 19.59 -2.35
C PRO A 149 5.38 19.29 -3.07
N HIS A 150 6.52 19.46 -2.38
CA HIS A 150 7.85 19.16 -2.92
C HIS A 150 8.10 17.66 -3.19
N ARG A 151 7.20 16.79 -2.74
CA ARG A 151 7.24 15.34 -2.97
C ARG A 151 6.06 14.83 -3.78
N TRP A 152 5.22 15.73 -4.30
CA TRP A 152 4.12 15.32 -5.14
C TRP A 152 4.67 14.54 -6.34
N GLY A 153 4.25 13.29 -6.47
CA GLY A 153 4.65 12.45 -7.57
C GLY A 153 4.06 11.06 -7.50
N ARG A 154 4.27 10.29 -8.57
CA ARG A 154 3.93 8.87 -8.61
C ARG A 154 4.84 8.10 -7.66
N VAL A 155 4.26 7.17 -6.91
CA VAL A 155 5.04 6.19 -6.17
C VAL A 155 5.62 5.19 -7.18
N PRO A 156 6.95 4.92 -7.15
CA PRO A 156 7.55 3.94 -8.04
C PRO A 156 6.91 2.56 -7.89
N GLN A 157 6.45 2.00 -9.01
CA GLN A 157 5.80 0.69 -9.10
C GLN A 157 6.49 -0.25 -10.11
N ASP A 158 7.65 0.15 -10.63
CA ASP A 158 8.29 -0.53 -11.77
C ASP A 158 8.83 -1.91 -11.39
N THR A 159 8.12 -2.95 -11.84
CA THR A 159 8.44 -4.36 -11.63
C THR A 159 9.81 -4.74 -12.18
N LEU A 160 10.17 -4.24 -13.36
CA LEU A 160 11.40 -4.62 -14.06
C LEU A 160 12.63 -4.11 -13.32
N ARG A 161 12.58 -2.84 -12.93
CA ARG A 161 13.60 -2.23 -12.09
C ARG A 161 13.75 -2.99 -10.78
N TYR A 162 12.64 -3.35 -10.13
CA TYR A 162 12.67 -4.08 -8.88
C TYR A 162 13.33 -5.47 -9.00
N GLN A 163 12.94 -6.24 -10.02
CA GLN A 163 13.51 -7.56 -10.29
C GLN A 163 15.01 -7.46 -10.61
N GLN A 164 15.43 -6.46 -11.40
CA GLN A 164 16.85 -6.21 -11.67
C GLN A 164 17.63 -5.85 -10.41
N GLU A 165 17.13 -4.93 -9.58
CA GLU A 165 17.77 -4.53 -8.32
C GLU A 165 17.92 -5.73 -7.35
N ARG A 166 16.90 -6.59 -7.26
CA ARG A 166 17.00 -7.84 -6.47
C ARG A 166 18.02 -8.82 -7.03
N ARG A 167 18.04 -9.04 -8.35
CA ARG A 167 19.03 -9.92 -9.00
C ARG A 167 20.45 -9.42 -8.74
N LEU A 168 20.68 -8.11 -8.89
CA LEU A 168 21.97 -7.49 -8.62
C LEU A 168 22.39 -7.63 -7.15
N LYS A 169 21.49 -7.39 -6.19
CA LYS A 169 21.77 -7.57 -4.75
C LYS A 169 22.05 -9.04 -4.41
N SER A 170 21.32 -9.99 -4.99
CA SER A 170 21.57 -11.41 -4.79
C SER A 170 22.89 -11.87 -5.40
N SER A 171 23.29 -11.31 -6.54
CA SER A 171 24.58 -11.61 -7.20
C SER A 171 25.75 -11.02 -6.43
N LYS A 172 25.68 -9.75 -6.00
CA LYS A 172 26.75 -9.13 -5.19
C LYS A 172 26.97 -9.84 -3.86
N LYS A 173 25.91 -10.30 -3.19
CA LYS A 173 26.04 -11.07 -1.94
C LYS A 173 26.76 -12.41 -2.15
N PHE A 174 26.80 -12.93 -3.38
CA PHE A 174 27.52 -14.14 -3.79
C PHE A 174 29.03 -13.90 -4.04
N PHE A 175 29.46 -12.65 -4.20
CA PHE A 175 30.87 -12.29 -4.46
C PHE A 175 31.63 -11.83 -3.21
N TYR A 176 30.94 -11.64 -2.09
CA TYR A 176 31.52 -11.19 -0.81
C TYR A 176 31.27 -12.18 0.35
N GLU A 177 30.77 -13.38 0.03
CA GLU A 177 30.72 -14.58 0.90
C GLU A 177 31.72 -15.60 0.34
#